data_AF-A0A3N5QKK3-F1
#
_entry.id   AF-A0A3N5QKK3-F1
#
_cell.length_a   1.000
_cell.length_b   1.000
_cell.length_c   1.000
_cell.angle_alpha   90.00
_cell.angle_beta   90.00
_cell.angle_gamma   90.00
#
_symmetry.space_group_name_H-M   'P 1'
#
loop_
_entity.id
_entity.type
_entity.pdbx_description
1 polymer ?
#
loop_
_entity_poly.entity_id
_entity_poly.type
_entity_poly.pdbx_seq_one_letter_code
_entity_poly.pdbx_strand_id
1 'polypeptide(L)'
;MNKSDPKNKLLKNTCPNCRFENRLPNFFCTKCGFNLKKSTGLVPKLILIKPDKTSQEFKLDDQKNIIGRHNTNTVFIDDEQISRKHAVIYFDQENYWIEDLRSKNGVYVNGKKIALPQRLRNGNLIKLGAAMLRFELSNRSD
;
A
#
# COMPACT_ATOMS: atom_id res chain seq x y z
N MET A 1 1.78 -7.76 36.29
CA MET A 1 1.17 -6.71 35.45
C MET A 1 1.72 -6.84 34.03
N ASN A 2 1.10 -7.68 33.20
CA ASN A 2 1.55 -7.87 31.82
C ASN A 2 1.06 -6.69 30.97
N LYS A 3 1.99 -5.80 30.59
CA LYS A 3 1.78 -4.81 29.55
C LYS A 3 1.85 -5.55 28.21
N SER A 4 0.72 -5.78 27.57
CA SER A 4 0.67 -6.29 26.19
C SER A 4 1.14 -5.22 25.21
N ASP A 5 2.14 -5.55 24.41
CA ASP A 5 2.69 -4.71 23.34
C ASP A 5 1.61 -4.28 22.32
N PRO A 6 1.47 -2.98 21.98
CA PRO A 6 0.41 -2.48 21.10
C PRO A 6 0.63 -2.72 19.60
N LYS A 7 1.65 -3.48 19.18
CA LYS A 7 2.11 -3.52 17.77
C LYS A 7 1.52 -4.61 16.86
N ASN A 8 0.48 -5.34 17.28
CA ASN A 8 -0.08 -6.40 16.40
C ASN A 8 -1.58 -6.71 16.61
N LYS A 9 -2.43 -5.68 16.74
CA LYS A 9 -3.88 -5.89 16.77
C LYS A 9 -4.38 -6.04 15.33
N LEU A 10 -4.50 -7.29 14.87
CA LEU A 10 -5.14 -7.60 13.59
C LEU A 10 -6.55 -7.00 13.59
N LEU A 11 -6.81 -6.07 12.67
CA LEU A 11 -8.13 -5.49 12.49
C LEU A 11 -9.12 -6.60 12.08
N LYS A 12 -10.36 -6.55 12.57
CA LYS A 12 -11.41 -7.52 12.22
C LYS A 12 -12.41 -6.86 11.26
N ASN A 13 -12.95 -7.62 10.31
CA ASN A 13 -14.14 -7.20 9.55
C ASN A 13 -15.22 -8.27 9.66
N THR A 14 -16.48 -7.83 9.72
CA THR A 14 -17.63 -8.74 9.72
C THR A 14 -18.17 -8.84 8.30
N CYS A 15 -18.30 -10.08 7.80
CA CYS A 15 -18.85 -10.33 6.47
C CYS A 15 -20.31 -9.87 6.39
N PRO A 16 -20.72 -8.98 5.46
CA PRO A 16 -22.11 -8.53 5.35
C PRO A 16 -23.06 -9.64 4.88
N ASN A 17 -22.54 -10.64 4.15
CA ASN A 17 -23.33 -11.78 3.68
C ASN A 17 -23.65 -12.82 4.78
N CYS A 18 -22.65 -13.31 5.53
CA CYS A 18 -22.84 -14.43 6.49
C CYS A 18 -22.49 -14.09 7.96
N ARG A 19 -22.12 -12.85 8.25
CA ARG A 19 -21.74 -12.34 9.58
C ARG A 19 -20.50 -12.98 10.21
N PHE A 20 -19.73 -13.75 9.46
CA PHE A 20 -18.46 -14.31 9.96
C PHE A 20 -17.42 -13.20 10.18
N GLU A 21 -16.72 -13.25 11.33
CA GLU A 21 -15.60 -12.36 11.63
C GLU A 21 -14.33 -12.82 10.91
N ASN A 22 -13.89 -12.03 9.95
CA ASN A 22 -12.65 -12.26 9.21
C ASN A 22 -11.53 -11.41 9.81
N ARG A 23 -10.32 -11.98 9.88
CA ARG A 23 -9.12 -11.20 10.19
C ARG A 23 -8.67 -10.45 8.96
N LEU A 24 -8.42 -9.15 9.08
CA LEU A 24 -7.86 -8.35 7.99
C LEU A 24 -6.39 -8.75 7.73
N PRO A 25 -5.91 -8.63 6.48
CA PRO A 25 -6.60 -8.09 5.31
C PRO A 25 -7.32 -9.14 4.44
N ASN A 26 -8.12 -10.07 5.01
CA ASN A 26 -8.89 -11.01 4.19
C ASN A 26 -9.86 -10.27 3.26
N PHE A 27 -9.66 -10.44 1.95
CA PHE A 27 -10.50 -9.85 0.90
C PHE A 27 -11.72 -10.71 0.57
N PHE A 28 -11.76 -11.94 1.07
CA PHE A 28 -12.91 -12.84 0.97
C PHE A 28 -13.27 -13.42 2.33
N CYS A 29 -14.56 -13.66 2.52
CA CYS A 29 -15.04 -14.33 3.72
C CYS A 29 -14.64 -15.80 3.70
N THR A 30 -13.89 -16.27 4.69
CA THR A 30 -13.44 -17.67 4.76
C THR A 30 -14.57 -18.66 5.06
N LYS A 31 -15.77 -18.17 5.40
CA LYS A 31 -16.97 -19.00 5.63
C LYS A 31 -17.86 -19.10 4.40
N CYS A 32 -18.07 -18.01 3.65
CA CYS A 32 -19.05 -17.99 2.55
C CYS A 32 -18.52 -17.48 1.21
N GLY A 33 -17.24 -17.13 1.11
CA GLY A 33 -16.63 -16.66 -0.14
C GLY A 33 -17.05 -15.25 -0.58
N PHE A 34 -17.79 -14.49 0.23
CA PHE A 34 -18.19 -13.12 -0.12
C PHE A 34 -16.96 -12.21 -0.26
N ASN A 35 -16.90 -11.40 -1.31
CA ASN A 35 -15.82 -10.43 -1.53
C ASN A 35 -15.93 -9.26 -0.54
N LEU A 36 -15.12 -9.31 0.50
CA LEU A 36 -15.03 -8.32 1.57
C LEU A 36 -14.35 -7.03 1.12
N LYS A 37 -13.58 -7.01 0.02
CA LYS A 37 -12.88 -5.79 -0.42
C LYS A 37 -13.84 -4.61 -0.56
N LYS A 38 -15.01 -4.82 -1.16
CA LYS A 38 -16.07 -3.81 -1.30
C LYS A 38 -16.70 -3.39 0.03
N SER A 39 -16.67 -4.24 1.07
CA SER A 39 -17.30 -3.98 2.37
C SER A 39 -16.32 -3.60 3.48
N THR A 40 -15.02 -3.87 3.33
CA THR A 40 -14.00 -3.64 4.36
C THR A 40 -13.79 -2.17 4.66
N GLY A 41 -14.19 -1.29 3.74
CA GLY A 41 -13.93 0.14 3.86
C GLY A 41 -12.44 0.47 3.93
N LEU A 42 -11.53 -0.43 3.57
CA LEU A 42 -10.10 -0.11 3.58
C LEU A 42 -9.71 0.63 2.29
N VAL A 43 -8.97 1.72 2.44
CA VAL A 43 -8.41 2.52 1.35
C VAL A 43 -6.90 2.31 1.37
N PRO A 44 -6.30 1.80 0.28
CA PRO A 44 -4.85 1.80 0.15
C PRO A 44 -4.35 3.23 -0.05
N LYS A 45 -3.26 3.58 0.65
CA LYS A 45 -2.60 4.87 0.49
C LYS A 45 -1.08 4.76 0.54
N LEU A 46 -0.40 5.72 -0.07
CA LEU A 46 1.02 5.98 0.15
C LEU A 46 1.18 7.25 0.99
N ILE A 47 2.03 7.17 1.99
CA ILE A 47 2.44 8.30 2.81
C ILE A 47 3.87 8.65 2.42
N LEU A 48 4.05 9.75 1.69
CA LEU A 48 5.37 10.32 1.43
C LEU A 48 5.88 11.01 2.70
N ILE A 49 7.03 10.58 3.19
CA ILE A 49 7.70 11.13 4.37
C ILE A 49 8.73 12.14 3.88
N LYS A 50 8.52 13.42 4.22
CA LYS A 50 9.41 14.51 3.81
C LYS A 50 10.53 14.72 4.86
N PRO A 51 11.69 15.27 4.46
CA PRO A 51 12.82 15.51 5.38
C PRO A 51 12.49 16.45 6.56
N ASP A 52 11.54 17.36 6.36
CA ASP A 52 11.03 18.30 7.37
C ASP A 52 10.09 17.65 8.40
N LYS A 53 9.96 16.32 8.38
CA LYS A 53 9.06 15.49 9.21
C LYS A 53 7.57 15.68 8.90
N THR A 54 7.22 16.40 7.84
CA THR A 54 5.85 16.42 7.33
C THR A 54 5.57 15.21 6.45
N SER A 55 4.29 14.97 6.16
CA SER A 55 3.88 13.90 5.26
C SER A 55 2.83 14.36 4.26
N GLN A 56 2.84 13.73 3.09
CA GLN A 56 1.81 13.89 2.07
C GLN A 56 1.18 12.54 1.77
N GLU A 57 -0.15 12.49 1.72
CA GLU A 57 -0.89 11.26 1.45
C GLU A 57 -1.33 11.20 -0.01
N PHE A 58 -1.27 9.99 -0.57
CA PHE A 58 -1.80 9.68 -1.89
C PHE A 58 -2.74 8.48 -1.77
N LYS A 59 -4.03 8.70 -2.03
CA LYS A 59 -4.99 7.60 -2.12
C LYS A 59 -4.67 6.79 -3.38
N LEU A 60 -4.69 5.47 -3.24
CA LEU A 60 -4.51 4.55 -4.35
C LEU A 60 -5.86 3.97 -4.75
N ASP A 61 -6.02 3.72 -6.03
CA ASP A 61 -7.15 2.99 -6.58
C ASP A 61 -6.88 1.48 -6.57
N ASP A 62 -7.94 0.70 -6.73
CA ASP A 62 -7.89 -0.75 -6.82
C ASP A 62 -7.29 -1.28 -8.14
N GLN A 63 -6.94 -0.39 -9.07
CA GLN A 63 -6.38 -0.72 -10.37
C GLN A 63 -4.86 -0.50 -10.38
N LYS A 64 -4.32 0.16 -11.43
CA LYS A 64 -2.91 0.51 -11.55
C LYS A 64 -2.68 1.94 -11.08
N ASN A 65 -1.74 2.11 -10.16
CA ASN A 65 -1.32 3.38 -9.62
C ASN A 65 0.13 3.61 -10.01
N ILE A 66 0.38 4.54 -10.93
CA ILE A 66 1.74 4.83 -11.37
C ILE A 66 2.35 5.86 -10.42
N ILE A 67 3.58 5.60 -10.00
CA ILE A 67 4.40 6.50 -9.19
C ILE A 67 5.55 7.00 -10.05
N GLY A 68 5.78 8.31 -10.07
CA GLY A 68 6.92 8.89 -10.77
C GLY A 68 6.86 10.40 -10.88
N ARG A 69 7.91 11.01 -11.45
CA ARG A 69 8.03 12.48 -11.57
C ARG A 69 7.23 13.13 -12.70
N HIS A 70 6.43 12.36 -13.45
CA HIS A 70 5.52 12.95 -14.43
C HIS A 70 4.21 13.34 -13.74
N ASN A 71 3.74 14.57 -13.95
CA ASN A 71 2.57 15.12 -13.26
C ASN A 71 1.24 14.42 -13.58
N THR A 72 1.17 13.64 -14.66
CA THR A 72 0.00 12.84 -15.02
C THR A 72 -0.09 11.49 -14.29
N ASN A 73 0.89 11.16 -13.44
CA ASN A 73 0.88 9.91 -12.69
C ASN A 73 -0.06 10.01 -11.49
N THR A 74 -0.63 8.88 -11.06
CA THR A 74 -1.46 8.79 -9.85
C THR A 74 -0.73 9.33 -8.62
N VAL A 75 0.56 9.03 -8.51
CA VAL A 75 1.45 9.52 -7.45
C VAL A 75 2.57 10.31 -8.09
N PHE A 76 2.37 11.63 -8.16
CA PHE A 76 3.37 12.58 -8.62
C PHE A 76 4.33 12.93 -7.49
N ILE A 77 5.63 12.75 -7.73
CA ILE A 77 6.70 13.13 -6.82
C ILE A 77 7.75 13.89 -7.63
N ASP A 78 7.93 15.18 -7.31
CA ASP A 78 8.88 16.04 -8.00
C ASP A 78 10.31 15.82 -7.45
N ASP A 79 10.99 14.81 -8.01
CA ASP A 79 12.36 14.45 -7.67
C ASP A 79 13.08 13.97 -8.94
N GLU A 80 14.23 14.57 -9.26
CA GLU A 80 15.05 14.23 -10.42
C GLU A 80 15.60 12.80 -10.39
N GLN A 81 15.78 12.24 -9.19
CA GLN A 81 16.20 10.85 -9.00
C GLN A 81 15.05 9.86 -9.24
N ILE A 82 13.82 10.35 -9.44
CA ILE A 82 12.67 9.52 -9.76
C ILE A 82 12.43 9.54 -11.27
N SER A 83 12.35 8.37 -11.91
CA SER A 83 11.98 8.26 -13.31
C SER A 83 10.56 8.78 -13.59
N ARG A 84 10.30 9.23 -14.82
CA ARG A 84 8.98 9.75 -15.24
C ARG A 84 7.83 8.80 -14.90
N LYS A 85 8.02 7.51 -15.17
CA LYS A 85 7.20 6.40 -14.64
C LYS A 85 8.19 5.47 -13.94
N HIS A 86 8.17 5.44 -12.61
CA HIS A 86 9.20 4.79 -11.82
C HIS A 86 8.76 3.41 -11.35
N ALA A 87 7.58 3.36 -10.75
CA ALA A 87 7.00 2.14 -10.23
C ALA A 87 5.50 2.12 -10.50
N VAL A 88 4.91 0.94 -10.45
CA VAL A 88 3.46 0.77 -10.42
C VAL A 88 3.06 -0.03 -9.21
N ILE A 89 2.02 0.43 -8.51
CA ILE A 89 1.31 -0.37 -7.52
C ILE A 89 0.00 -0.83 -8.12
N TYR A 90 -0.25 -2.13 -8.08
CA TYR A 90 -1.49 -2.71 -8.59
C TYR A 90 -2.03 -3.76 -7.64
N PHE A 91 -3.34 -4.02 -7.76
CA PHE A 91 -3.99 -5.10 -7.03
C PHE A 91 -4.14 -6.31 -7.94
N ASP A 92 -3.56 -7.44 -7.53
CA ASP A 92 -3.70 -8.72 -8.21
C ASP A 92 -3.72 -9.87 -7.20
N GLN A 93 -4.50 -10.92 -7.49
CA GLN A 93 -4.70 -12.09 -6.64
C GLN A 93 -4.83 -11.72 -5.16
N GLU A 94 -5.76 -10.79 -4.87
CA GLU A 94 -6.06 -10.32 -3.52
C GLU A 94 -4.90 -9.61 -2.81
N ASN A 95 -3.93 -9.07 -3.53
CA ASN A 95 -2.76 -8.46 -2.93
C ASN A 95 -2.35 -7.21 -3.67
N TYR A 96 -1.82 -6.25 -2.92
CA TYR A 96 -1.13 -5.12 -3.52
C TYR A 96 0.29 -5.56 -3.85
N TRP A 97 0.72 -5.25 -5.07
CA TRP A 97 2.05 -5.52 -5.59
C TRP A 97 2.68 -4.21 -6.00
N ILE A 98 3.99 -4.11 -5.85
CA ILE A 98 4.80 -3.05 -6.46
C ILE A 98 5.75 -3.66 -7.47
N GLU A 99 5.88 -3.00 -8.62
CA GLU A 99 6.79 -3.38 -9.69
C GLU A 99 7.61 -2.17 -10.12
N ASP A 100 8.91 -2.39 -10.38
CA ASP A 100 9.81 -1.40 -10.96
C ASP A 100 9.60 -1.31 -12.48
N LEU A 101 9.27 -0.12 -12.98
CA LEU A 101 9.04 0.14 -14.40
C LEU A 101 10.35 0.46 -15.14
N ARG A 102 11.40 -0.32 -14.88
CA ARG A 102 12.76 -0.11 -15.40
C ARG A 102 13.30 1.29 -15.07
N SER A 103 13.10 1.70 -13.83
CA SER A 103 13.58 2.99 -13.33
C SER A 103 15.11 3.06 -13.27
N LYS A 104 15.64 4.29 -13.30
CA LYS A 104 17.10 4.53 -13.27
C LYS A 104 17.74 4.08 -11.95
N ASN A 105 17.10 4.37 -10.82
CA ASN A 105 17.66 4.15 -9.48
C ASN A 105 17.08 2.90 -8.79
N GLY A 106 16.04 2.30 -9.35
CA GLY A 106 15.39 1.11 -8.86
C GLY A 106 14.40 1.38 -7.72
N VAL A 107 13.59 0.36 -7.45
CA VAL A 107 12.64 0.33 -6.34
C VAL A 107 13.21 -0.49 -5.18
N TYR A 108 13.12 0.03 -3.96
CA TYR A 108 13.49 -0.70 -2.75
C TYR A 108 12.28 -0.84 -1.83
N VAL A 109 12.07 -2.04 -1.28
CA VAL A 109 11.05 -2.31 -0.28
C VAL A 109 11.71 -2.81 1.00
N ASN A 110 11.46 -2.12 2.12
CA ASN A 110 12.09 -2.35 3.42
C ASN A 110 13.63 -2.44 3.33
N GLY A 111 14.23 -1.53 2.56
CA GLY A 111 15.68 -1.42 2.38
C GLY A 111 16.30 -2.40 1.37
N LYS A 112 15.51 -3.31 0.77
CA LYS A 112 16.02 -4.27 -0.23
C LYS A 112 15.56 -3.89 -1.63
N LYS A 113 16.48 -3.85 -2.59
CA LYS A 113 16.16 -3.61 -4.01
C LYS A 113 15.34 -4.78 -4.53
N ILE A 114 14.25 -4.50 -5.23
CA ILE A 114 13.40 -5.53 -5.83
C ILE A 114 13.85 -5.78 -7.27
N ALA A 115 13.84 -7.04 -7.70
CA ALA A 115 14.15 -7.44 -9.09
C ALA A 115 12.89 -7.92 -9.84
N LEU A 116 11.88 -8.35 -9.10
CA LEU A 116 10.58 -8.83 -9.58
C LEU A 116 9.48 -8.11 -8.79
N PRO A 117 8.21 -8.14 -9.26
CA PRO A 117 7.10 -7.62 -8.49
C PRO A 117 7.09 -8.15 -7.06
N GLN A 118 6.96 -7.25 -6.08
CA GLN A 118 6.96 -7.58 -4.67
C GLN A 118 5.60 -7.28 -4.04
N ARG A 119 5.07 -8.24 -3.29
CA ARG A 119 3.85 -8.06 -2.50
C ARG A 119 4.07 -7.02 -1.40
N LEU A 120 3.21 -6.00 -1.38
CA LEU A 120 3.15 -4.98 -0.35
C LEU A 120 2.27 -5.42 0.82
N ARG A 121 2.73 -5.10 2.02
CA ARG A 121 1.98 -5.25 3.28
C ARG A 121 1.87 -3.89 3.96
N ASN A 122 0.81 -3.71 4.73
CA ASN A 122 0.61 -2.51 5.55
C ASN A 122 1.88 -2.19 6.36
N GLY A 123 2.32 -0.94 6.32
CA GLY A 123 3.54 -0.45 6.96
C GLY A 123 4.83 -0.66 6.17
N ASN A 124 4.82 -1.31 5.00
CA ASN A 124 6.03 -1.43 4.18
C ASN A 124 6.58 -0.06 3.77
N LEU A 125 7.90 0.09 3.89
CA LEU A 125 8.63 1.27 3.45
C LEU A 125 9.13 1.05 2.03
N ILE A 126 8.88 2.02 1.16
CA ILE A 126 9.24 2.00 -0.25
C ILE A 126 10.17 3.19 -0.48
N LYS A 127 11.35 2.94 -1.06
CA LYS A 127 12.29 4.00 -1.44
C LYS A 127 12.41 4.08 -2.95
N LEU A 128 12.25 5.28 -3.49
CA LEU A 128 12.40 5.62 -4.91
C LEU A 128 13.29 6.87 -5.00
N GLY A 129 14.52 6.76 -5.53
CA GLY A 129 15.46 7.89 -5.48
C GLY A 129 15.72 8.34 -4.03
N ALA A 130 15.48 9.63 -3.72
CA ALA A 130 15.56 10.15 -2.36
C ALA A 130 14.23 10.05 -1.59
N ALA A 131 13.11 9.81 -2.28
CA ALA A 131 11.79 9.75 -1.65
C ALA A 131 11.60 8.47 -0.82
N MET A 132 11.05 8.64 0.38
CA MET A 132 10.63 7.57 1.28
C MET A 132 9.11 7.56 1.40
N LEU A 133 8.47 6.46 1.01
CA LEU A 133 7.02 6.27 1.09
C LEU A 133 6.71 5.14 2.06
N ARG A 134 5.56 5.21 2.73
CA ARG A 134 5.00 4.10 3.51
C ARG A 134 3.67 3.67 2.91
N PHE A 135 3.52 2.38 2.63
CA PHE A 135 2.25 1.82 2.18
C PHE A 135 1.35 1.54 3.37
N GLU A 136 0.12 2.04 3.33
CA GLU A 136 -0.87 1.84 4.39
C GLU A 136 -2.23 1.39 3.84
N LEU A 137 -2.96 0.63 4.66
CA LEU A 137 -4.37 0.33 4.50
C LEU A 137 -5.11 1.02 5.67
N SER A 138 -5.82 2.11 5.40
CA SER A 138 -6.61 2.83 6.41
C SER A 138 -8.11 2.62 6.20
N ASN A 139 -8.93 2.89 7.22
CA ASN A 139 -10.39 2.84 7.04
C ASN A 139 -10.85 4.06 6.22
N ARG A 140 -12.00 3.93 5.53
CA ARG A 140 -12.67 5.01 4.78
C ARG A 140 -13.18 6.14 5.68
N SER A 141 -13.15 5.96 6.99
CA SER A 141 -13.72 6.85 8.02
C SER A 141 -12.71 7.80 8.66
N ASP A 142 -11.45 7.81 8.20
CA ASP A 142 -10.40 8.74 8.66
C ASP A 142 -10.34 10.02 7.80
#